data_AF-A0A424TGM2-F1
#
_entry.id   AF-A0A424TGM2-F1
#
_cell.length_a   1.000
_cell.length_b   1.000
_cell.length_c   1.000
_cell.angle_alpha   90.00
_cell.angle_beta   90.00
_cell.angle_gamma   90.00
#
_symmetry.space_group_name_H-M   'P 1'
#
loop_
_entity.id
_entity.type
_entity.pdbx_description
1 polymer ?
#
loop_
_entity_poly.entity_id
_entity_poly.type
_entity_poly.pdbx_seq_one_letter_code
_entity_poly.pdbx_strand_id
1 'polypeptide(L)'
;MMASSDTKMVVGAACLSGVDASDTAFYMDNESKVMTVSDASIYIEGGFGRLTLQSGDYAGGVGEIAGAGDQADIDADGLVVIAQGLGLMGANPYLAMDLAETDTLSDIEVITGGTLDLGGMAAGFDMVLGNGEDLLSITAWDLGLAYDVGDMSLAAALDSSSDWGLSASMAIAGFGVSATFGSSSADDHEKAGITYSVSASTSLNGFGLSIGFDEDLEPAIGLDYDLGGLTLYAGYDADDEGGEIGATLSF
;
A
#
# COMPACT_ATOMS: atom_id res chain seq x y z
N MET A 1 -4.07 -41.95 -10.10
CA MET A 1 -4.33 -40.64 -9.48
C MET A 1 -3.13 -40.32 -8.62
N MET A 2 -2.26 -39.44 -9.10
CA MET A 2 -1.03 -39.01 -8.42
C MET A 2 -1.21 -37.54 -8.09
N ALA A 3 -1.13 -37.21 -6.80
CA ALA A 3 -1.10 -35.83 -6.31
C ALA A 3 0.25 -35.22 -6.69
N SER A 4 0.22 -34.16 -7.51
CA SER A 4 1.39 -33.33 -7.79
C SER A 4 1.43 -32.23 -6.74
N SER A 5 2.53 -32.17 -5.99
CA SER A 5 2.84 -31.08 -5.07
C SER A 5 3.52 -29.98 -5.88
N ASP A 6 2.89 -28.81 -6.02
CA ASP A 6 3.45 -27.64 -6.69
C ASP A 6 4.45 -26.89 -5.79
N THR A 7 5.47 -27.59 -5.31
CA THR A 7 6.58 -26.96 -4.59
C THR A 7 7.47 -26.26 -5.61
N LYS A 8 7.21 -24.97 -5.88
CA LYS A 8 8.13 -24.13 -6.66
C LYS A 8 9.41 -23.93 -5.84
N MET A 9 10.49 -24.59 -6.26
CA MET A 9 11.83 -24.40 -5.71
C MET A 9 12.36 -23.05 -6.21
N VAL A 10 12.49 -22.07 -5.32
CA VAL A 10 13.19 -20.81 -5.62
C VAL A 10 14.69 -21.11 -5.55
N VAL A 11 15.36 -21.09 -6.71
CA VAL A 11 16.82 -21.15 -6.81
C VAL A 11 17.29 -19.73 -7.11
N GLY A 12 17.65 -18.97 -6.07
CA GLY A 12 18.28 -17.67 -6.21
C GLY A 12 19.76 -17.83 -6.57
N ALA A 13 20.21 -17.18 -7.65
CA ALA A 13 21.62 -17.09 -8.00
C ALA A 13 22.26 -15.90 -7.26
N ALA A 14 23.27 -16.15 -6.44
CA ALA A 14 24.08 -15.11 -5.83
C ALA A 14 25.25 -14.73 -6.77
N CYS A 15 25.33 -13.47 -7.17
CA CYS A 15 26.50 -12.94 -7.87
C CYS A 15 27.55 -12.47 -6.85
N LEU A 16 28.68 -13.17 -6.78
CA LEU A 16 29.86 -12.73 -6.03
C LEU A 16 30.77 -11.93 -6.97
N SER A 17 31.02 -10.65 -6.67
CA SER A 17 32.05 -9.85 -7.33
C SER A 17 33.14 -9.45 -6.32
N GLY A 18 34.41 -9.74 -6.63
CA GLY A 18 35.56 -9.19 -5.89
C GLY A 18 36.55 -10.19 -5.29
N VAL A 19 36.54 -11.47 -5.65
CA VAL A 19 37.49 -12.46 -5.10
C VAL A 19 38.33 -13.09 -6.23
N ASP A 20 39.66 -12.95 -6.16
CA ASP A 20 40.59 -13.62 -7.06
C ASP A 20 40.52 -15.14 -6.86
N ALA A 21 40.52 -15.89 -7.97
CA ALA A 21 40.34 -17.33 -7.99
C ALA A 21 41.45 -18.07 -7.20
N SER A 22 41.08 -18.66 -6.06
CA SER A 22 41.94 -19.50 -5.22
C SER A 22 41.42 -20.96 -5.23
N ASP A 23 42.35 -21.93 -5.31
CA ASP A 23 42.13 -23.39 -5.36
C ASP A 23 41.58 -24.01 -4.04
N THR A 24 40.86 -23.24 -3.22
CA THR A 24 40.30 -23.71 -1.94
C THR A 24 38.80 -23.94 -2.06
N ALA A 25 38.37 -25.15 -1.69
CA ALA A 25 36.98 -25.61 -1.71
C ALA A 25 36.01 -24.51 -1.23
N PHE A 26 35.10 -24.10 -2.13
CA PHE A 26 34.09 -23.10 -1.87
C PHE A 26 33.10 -23.62 -0.83
N TYR A 27 33.28 -23.22 0.42
CA TYR A 27 32.21 -23.22 1.39
C TYR A 27 31.48 -21.89 1.20
N MET A 28 30.15 -21.92 1.07
CA MET A 28 29.33 -20.72 1.15
C MET A 28 29.50 -20.12 2.54
N ASP A 29 30.44 -19.19 2.69
CA ASP A 29 30.50 -18.34 3.86
C ASP A 29 29.43 -17.28 3.66
N ASN A 30 28.26 -17.52 4.23
CA ASN A 30 27.11 -16.64 4.09
C ASN A 30 27.41 -15.37 4.87
N GLU A 31 27.56 -14.23 4.18
CA GLU A 31 27.87 -12.93 4.79
C GLU A 31 26.83 -12.55 5.87
N SER A 32 25.62 -13.09 5.73
CA SER A 32 24.58 -13.11 6.75
C SER A 32 23.93 -14.50 6.83
N LYS A 33 23.58 -14.94 8.04
CA LYS A 33 22.71 -16.12 8.25
C LYS A 33 21.23 -15.81 8.02
N VAL A 34 20.91 -14.54 7.77
CA VAL A 34 19.57 -14.04 7.53
C VAL A 34 19.38 -13.93 6.02
N MET A 35 18.33 -14.55 5.53
CA MET A 35 17.94 -14.50 4.12
C MET A 35 17.40 -13.09 3.83
N THR A 36 18.23 -12.22 3.25
CA THR A 36 17.78 -10.93 2.73
C THR A 36 17.07 -11.16 1.40
N VAL A 37 15.74 -11.02 1.42
CA VAL A 37 14.95 -10.95 0.20
C VAL A 37 14.31 -9.58 0.18
N SER A 38 14.57 -8.80 -0.86
CA SER A 38 13.87 -7.54 -1.10
C SER A 38 12.45 -7.87 -1.59
N ASP A 39 11.44 -7.25 -0.99
CA ASP A 39 10.02 -7.31 -1.40
C ASP A 39 9.41 -8.73 -1.43
N ALA A 40 9.84 -9.62 -0.53
CA ALA A 40 9.22 -10.94 -0.42
C ALA A 40 8.48 -11.13 0.89
N SER A 41 7.31 -11.75 0.79
CA SER A 41 6.55 -12.23 1.92
C SER A 41 6.45 -13.76 1.93
N ILE A 42 6.48 -14.33 3.13
CA ILE A 42 6.25 -15.75 3.40
C ILE A 42 4.97 -15.83 4.23
N TYR A 43 4.03 -16.69 3.87
CA TYR A 43 2.81 -16.85 4.65
C TYR A 43 2.44 -18.33 4.88
N ILE A 44 1.74 -18.56 5.99
CA ILE A 44 1.08 -19.83 6.31
C ILE A 44 -0.41 -19.53 6.50
N GLU A 45 -1.25 -20.22 5.76
CA GLU A 45 -2.70 -20.06 5.82
C GLU A 45 -3.39 -21.36 6.20
N GLY A 46 -4.46 -21.27 6.98
CA GLY A 46 -5.28 -22.40 7.37
C GLY A 46 -6.56 -21.99 8.08
N GLY A 47 -7.17 -22.93 8.80
CA GLY A 47 -8.40 -22.66 9.59
C GLY A 47 -8.21 -21.72 10.78
N PHE A 48 -7.02 -21.13 10.96
CA PHE A 48 -6.74 -20.08 11.93
C PHE A 48 -6.64 -18.69 11.30
N GLY A 49 -6.73 -18.59 9.96
CA GLY A 49 -6.44 -17.37 9.21
C GLY A 49 -5.10 -17.46 8.50
N ARG A 50 -4.44 -16.32 8.32
CA ARG A 50 -3.15 -16.19 7.64
C ARG A 50 -2.12 -15.59 8.58
N LEU A 51 -0.93 -16.17 8.63
CA LEU A 51 0.25 -15.62 9.28
C LEU A 51 1.27 -15.29 8.20
N THR A 52 1.60 -14.02 8.04
CA THR A 52 2.55 -13.50 7.04
C THR A 52 3.79 -12.95 7.76
N LEU A 53 4.95 -13.15 7.16
CA LEU A 53 6.21 -12.49 7.48
C LEU A 53 6.66 -11.78 6.22
N GLN A 54 6.86 -10.47 6.26
CA GLN A 54 7.27 -9.68 5.09
C GLN A 54 8.46 -8.76 5.41
N SER A 55 9.21 -8.42 4.38
CA SER A 55 10.17 -7.31 4.41
C SER A 55 9.46 -6.02 3.99
N GLY A 56 9.49 -4.99 4.83
CA GLY A 56 8.94 -3.66 4.55
C GLY A 56 7.61 -3.36 5.23
N ASP A 57 7.16 -2.13 5.00
CA ASP A 57 6.09 -1.43 5.71
C ASP A 57 4.74 -2.12 5.67
N TYR A 58 3.88 -1.82 6.64
CA TYR A 58 2.53 -2.35 6.69
C TYR A 58 1.50 -1.25 6.99
N ALA A 59 0.72 -0.89 5.96
CA ALA A 59 -0.23 0.21 5.96
C ALA A 59 -1.64 -0.13 6.49
N GLY A 60 -1.74 -1.07 7.43
CA GLY A 60 -3.02 -1.42 8.05
C GLY A 60 -4.15 -1.88 7.10
N GLY A 61 -5.39 -1.55 7.48
CA GLY A 61 -6.63 -1.87 6.77
C GLY A 61 -7.45 -0.65 6.34
N VAL A 62 -7.10 0.55 6.76
CA VAL A 62 -7.61 1.84 6.30
C VAL A 62 -6.76 2.31 5.12
N GLY A 63 -7.42 2.84 4.10
CA GLY A 63 -6.72 3.42 2.95
C GLY A 63 -6.64 4.93 3.12
N GLU A 64 -5.46 5.48 2.86
CA GLU A 64 -5.24 6.92 2.88
C GLU A 64 -6.14 7.65 1.87
N ILE A 65 -6.73 8.77 2.30
CA ILE A 65 -7.41 9.70 1.41
C ILE A 65 -6.94 11.10 1.75
N ALA A 66 -6.26 11.74 0.80
CA ALA A 66 -5.82 13.13 0.93
C ALA A 66 -4.94 13.41 2.16
N GLY A 67 -4.01 12.51 2.50
CA GLY A 67 -3.14 12.61 3.67
C GLY A 67 -3.84 12.28 4.99
N ALA A 68 -4.93 11.51 4.95
CA ALA A 68 -5.64 11.07 6.14
C ALA A 68 -5.87 9.57 6.13
N GLY A 69 -5.73 8.92 7.29
CA GLY A 69 -5.91 7.47 7.47
C GLY A 69 -4.64 6.64 7.23
N ASP A 70 -3.48 7.24 7.47
CA ASP A 70 -2.12 6.67 7.38
C ASP A 70 -1.34 6.82 8.70
N GLN A 71 -2.00 7.16 9.82
CA GLN A 71 -1.31 7.39 11.10
C GLN A 71 -1.02 6.10 11.87
N ALA A 72 -1.69 5.00 11.55
CA ALA A 72 -1.59 3.71 12.21
C ALA A 72 -0.93 2.66 11.31
N ASP A 73 0.18 3.05 10.71
CA ASP A 73 1.03 2.23 9.86
C ASP A 73 2.28 1.76 10.61
N ILE A 74 2.97 0.76 10.05
CA ILE A 74 4.30 0.35 10.49
C ILE A 74 5.30 0.73 9.40
N ASP A 75 6.21 1.64 9.71
CA ASP A 75 7.38 1.97 8.90
C ASP A 75 8.56 1.08 9.31
N ALA A 76 8.78 0.00 8.57
CA ALA A 76 9.66 -1.08 9.00
C ALA A 76 11.04 -1.05 8.32
N ASP A 77 12.08 -0.86 9.12
CA ASP A 77 13.48 -1.09 8.73
C ASP A 77 13.87 -2.60 8.73
N GLY A 78 12.89 -3.50 8.63
CA GLY A 78 13.15 -4.94 8.56
C GLY A 78 11.91 -5.82 8.40
N LEU A 79 11.66 -6.70 9.38
CA LEU A 79 10.68 -7.79 9.26
C LEU A 79 9.40 -7.48 10.03
N VAL A 80 8.28 -7.43 9.31
CA VAL A 80 6.94 -7.31 9.90
C VAL A 80 6.26 -8.68 9.93
N VAL A 81 5.69 -9.05 11.08
CA VAL A 81 4.80 -10.20 11.21
C VAL A 81 3.36 -9.74 11.24
N ILE A 82 2.51 -10.35 10.42
CA ILE A 82 1.09 -10.02 10.32
C ILE A 82 0.26 -11.28 10.56
N ALA A 83 -0.62 -11.26 11.55
CA ALA A 83 -1.62 -12.27 11.82
C ALA A 83 -3.00 -11.75 11.43
N GLN A 84 -3.64 -12.38 10.44
CA GLN A 84 -4.96 -12.01 9.93
C GLN A 84 -5.98 -13.11 10.22
N GLY A 85 -7.17 -12.72 10.65
CA GLY A 85 -8.29 -13.62 10.89
C GLY A 85 -8.91 -14.19 9.61
N LEU A 86 -9.87 -15.11 9.77
CA LEU A 86 -10.52 -15.83 8.67
C LEU A 86 -11.49 -15.02 7.80
N GLY A 87 -11.72 -13.74 8.09
CA GLY A 87 -12.69 -12.94 7.32
C GLY A 87 -14.15 -13.33 7.50
N LEU A 88 -14.54 -13.88 8.67
CA LEU A 88 -15.87 -14.43 8.86
C LEU A 88 -16.93 -13.31 8.79
N MET A 89 -17.94 -13.48 7.92
CA MET A 89 -18.99 -12.49 7.67
C MET A 89 -18.45 -11.14 7.16
N GLY A 90 -17.32 -11.16 6.43
CA GLY A 90 -16.70 -9.97 5.87
C GLY A 90 -15.81 -9.21 6.86
N ALA A 91 -15.73 -9.64 8.13
CA ALA A 91 -14.87 -9.05 9.14
C ALA A 91 -13.48 -9.69 9.14
N ASN A 92 -12.44 -8.93 8.81
CA ASN A 92 -11.05 -9.35 8.75
C ASN A 92 -10.23 -8.62 9.82
N PRO A 93 -10.21 -9.11 11.08
CA PRO A 93 -9.33 -8.55 12.10
C PRO A 93 -7.88 -8.92 11.80
N TYR A 94 -6.94 -8.07 12.20
CA TYR A 94 -5.53 -8.35 12.10
C TYR A 94 -4.74 -7.79 13.29
N LEU A 95 -3.52 -8.31 13.44
CA LEU A 95 -2.48 -7.79 14.31
C LEU A 95 -1.17 -7.85 13.54
N ALA A 96 -0.44 -6.74 13.49
CA ALA A 96 0.89 -6.66 12.89
C ALA A 96 1.89 -6.15 13.93
N MET A 97 3.13 -6.58 13.80
CA MET A 97 4.21 -6.19 14.70
C MET A 97 5.48 -6.02 13.89
N ASP A 98 6.21 -4.93 14.12
CA ASP A 98 7.59 -4.84 13.65
C ASP A 98 8.50 -5.66 14.56
N LEU A 99 9.37 -6.47 13.96
CA LEU A 99 10.40 -7.23 14.67
C LEU A 99 11.77 -6.57 14.58
N ALA A 100 11.91 -5.53 13.78
CA ALA A 100 13.18 -4.88 13.48
C ALA A 100 13.42 -3.60 14.27
N GLU A 101 12.42 -3.01 14.91
CA GLU A 101 12.59 -1.86 15.80
C GLU A 101 13.56 -2.20 16.96
N THR A 102 14.80 -1.73 16.85
CA THR A 102 15.93 -2.21 17.64
C THR A 102 16.16 -1.44 18.95
N ASP A 103 16.10 -2.15 20.08
CA ASP A 103 17.15 -2.31 21.11
C ASP A 103 16.56 -2.96 22.38
N THR A 104 15.25 -2.81 22.60
CA THR A 104 14.52 -3.45 23.70
C THR A 104 13.14 -3.99 23.26
N LEU A 105 12.59 -4.97 24.00
CA LEU A 105 11.21 -5.43 23.77
C LEU A 105 10.15 -4.33 24.02
N SER A 106 10.56 -3.23 24.66
CA SER A 106 9.72 -2.07 24.92
C SER A 106 9.64 -1.11 23.74
N ASP A 107 10.35 -1.37 22.65
CA ASP A 107 10.32 -0.57 21.42
C ASP A 107 9.62 -1.31 20.30
N ILE A 108 8.98 -2.46 20.57
CA ILE A 108 8.20 -3.16 19.54
C ILE A 108 6.97 -2.31 19.22
N GLU A 109 6.87 -1.81 17.99
CA GLU A 109 5.63 -1.30 17.43
C GLU A 109 4.66 -2.44 17.10
N VAL A 110 3.41 -2.25 17.56
CA VAL A 110 2.32 -3.18 17.31
C VAL A 110 1.13 -2.39 16.81
N ILE A 111 0.62 -2.78 15.66
CA ILE A 111 -0.66 -2.28 15.18
C ILE A 111 -1.72 -3.38 15.18
N THR A 112 -2.96 -3.01 15.46
CA THR A 112 -4.10 -3.91 15.37
C THR A 112 -5.29 -3.19 14.79
N GLY A 113 -6.10 -3.93 14.05
CA GLY A 113 -7.24 -3.34 13.38
C GLY A 113 -8.14 -4.39 12.79
N GLY A 114 -9.00 -3.94 11.90
CA GLY A 114 -9.76 -4.83 11.07
C GLY A 114 -10.62 -4.12 10.06
N THR A 115 -10.91 -4.85 8.98
CA THR A 115 -11.83 -4.40 7.95
C THR A 115 -13.15 -5.16 8.05
N LEU A 116 -14.23 -4.53 7.59
CA LEU A 116 -15.56 -5.11 7.46
C LEU A 116 -16.10 -4.82 6.07
N ASP A 117 -16.32 -5.85 5.27
CA ASP A 117 -16.96 -5.75 3.94
C ASP A 117 -18.37 -6.37 3.97
N LEU A 118 -19.38 -5.56 3.66
CA LEU A 118 -20.80 -5.93 3.60
C LEU A 118 -21.38 -5.87 2.17
N GLY A 119 -20.58 -6.06 1.14
CA GLY A 119 -21.05 -6.18 -0.24
C GLY A 119 -21.55 -4.85 -0.80
N GLY A 120 -20.67 -3.84 -0.75
CA GLY A 120 -20.95 -2.48 -1.20
C GLY A 120 -20.73 -1.43 -0.09
N MET A 121 -20.51 -1.86 1.15
CA MET A 121 -19.99 -0.99 2.20
C MET A 121 -18.75 -1.66 2.77
N ALA A 122 -17.65 -0.92 2.82
CA ALA A 122 -16.44 -1.33 3.53
C ALA A 122 -16.17 -0.36 4.68
N ALA A 123 -15.70 -0.87 5.81
CA ALA A 123 -15.15 -0.05 6.88
C ALA A 123 -13.80 -0.64 7.31
N GLY A 124 -12.87 0.22 7.68
CA GLY A 124 -11.57 -0.15 8.23
C GLY A 124 -11.33 0.64 9.51
N PHE A 125 -10.61 0.05 10.45
CA PHE A 125 -10.18 0.76 11.63
C PHE A 125 -8.90 0.13 12.16
N ASP A 126 -7.91 0.99 12.40
CA ASP A 126 -6.55 0.60 12.74
C ASP A 126 -6.09 1.38 13.96
N MET A 127 -5.19 0.79 14.75
CA MET A 127 -4.70 1.36 16.00
C MET A 127 -3.24 0.97 16.22
N VAL A 128 -2.44 1.93 16.64
CA VAL A 128 -1.10 1.68 17.19
C VAL A 128 -1.20 1.47 18.70
N LEU A 129 -0.65 0.37 19.16
CA LEU A 129 -0.57 0.01 20.57
C LEU A 129 0.78 0.48 21.13
N GLY A 130 0.74 1.49 21.99
CA GLY A 130 1.92 2.02 22.65
C GLY A 130 2.49 1.05 23.70
N ASN A 131 3.79 1.19 23.92
CA ASN A 131 4.64 0.35 24.77
C ASN A 131 5.18 1.10 26.02
N GLY A 132 4.51 2.19 26.41
CA GLY A 132 4.85 3.05 27.56
C GLY A 132 4.43 2.53 28.95
N GLU A 133 4.33 3.42 29.95
CA GLU A 133 3.98 3.04 31.35
C GLU A 133 2.62 2.33 31.48
N ASP A 134 1.69 2.65 30.58
CA ASP A 134 0.43 1.93 30.45
C ASP A 134 0.53 0.91 29.29
N LEU A 135 0.58 -0.37 29.66
CA LEU A 135 0.78 -1.55 28.79
C LEU A 135 -0.25 -1.71 27.63
N LEU A 136 -1.23 -0.81 27.48
CA LEU A 136 -2.28 -0.83 26.46
C LEU A 136 -2.70 0.59 26.03
N SER A 137 -1.77 1.57 26.04
CA SER A 137 -2.07 2.90 25.50
C SER A 137 -2.27 2.85 23.99
N ILE A 138 -3.13 3.73 23.46
CA ILE A 138 -3.33 3.91 22.02
C ILE A 138 -2.63 5.21 21.63
N THR A 139 -1.67 5.14 20.74
CA THR A 139 -0.85 6.30 20.33
C THR A 139 -1.36 6.94 19.05
N ALA A 140 -1.84 6.15 18.11
CA ALA A 140 -2.49 6.59 16.88
C ALA A 140 -3.67 5.67 16.51
N TRP A 141 -4.59 6.20 15.71
CA TRP A 141 -5.73 5.47 15.18
C TRP A 141 -6.15 6.03 13.82
N ASP A 142 -6.67 5.15 12.96
CA ASP A 142 -7.26 5.48 11.67
C ASP A 142 -8.66 4.88 11.53
N LEU A 143 -9.54 5.54 10.80
CA LEU A 143 -10.89 5.09 10.50
C LEU A 143 -11.22 5.35 9.03
N GLY A 144 -11.53 4.28 8.30
CA GLY A 144 -11.94 4.31 6.90
C GLY A 144 -13.38 3.86 6.72
N LEU A 145 -14.09 4.49 5.79
CA LEU A 145 -15.40 4.06 5.33
C LEU A 145 -15.49 4.21 3.81
N ALA A 146 -15.94 3.18 3.12
CA ALA A 146 -16.26 3.22 1.70
C ALA A 146 -17.66 2.68 1.42
N TYR A 147 -18.31 3.23 0.40
CA TYR A 147 -19.63 2.81 -0.07
C TYR A 147 -19.71 2.86 -1.59
N ASP A 148 -19.93 1.69 -2.18
CA ASP A 148 -20.11 1.49 -3.61
C ASP A 148 -21.59 1.32 -3.94
N VAL A 149 -22.07 2.13 -4.86
CA VAL A 149 -23.45 2.10 -5.35
C VAL A 149 -23.48 2.18 -6.87
N GLY A 150 -23.58 1.01 -7.49
CA GLY A 150 -23.58 0.89 -8.95
C GLY A 150 -22.23 1.29 -9.52
N ASP A 151 -22.22 2.36 -10.31
CA ASP A 151 -21.03 2.90 -10.98
C ASP A 151 -20.33 4.00 -10.16
N MET A 152 -20.83 4.32 -8.96
CA MET A 152 -20.30 5.36 -8.07
C MET A 152 -19.66 4.74 -6.83
N SER A 153 -18.49 5.25 -6.44
CA SER A 153 -17.80 4.93 -5.20
C SER A 153 -17.65 6.21 -4.37
N LEU A 154 -17.87 6.10 -3.07
CA LEU A 154 -17.66 7.17 -2.08
C LEU A 154 -16.78 6.61 -0.98
N ALA A 155 -15.77 7.36 -0.53
CA ALA A 155 -14.98 6.96 0.63
C ALA A 155 -14.64 8.16 1.52
N ALA A 156 -14.34 7.86 2.78
CA ALA A 156 -13.90 8.78 3.79
C ALA A 156 -12.80 8.14 4.65
N ALA A 157 -11.81 8.94 5.02
CA ALA A 157 -10.76 8.57 5.97
C ALA A 157 -10.66 9.63 7.06
N LEU A 158 -10.34 9.21 8.27
CA LEU A 158 -10.15 10.04 9.46
C LEU A 158 -9.03 9.42 10.29
N ASP A 159 -8.30 10.26 11.04
CA ASP A 159 -7.23 9.76 11.89
C ASP A 159 -7.03 10.57 13.17
N SER A 160 -6.02 10.15 13.92
CA SER A 160 -5.64 10.72 15.21
C SER A 160 -4.92 12.07 15.14
N SER A 161 -4.36 12.48 14.00
CA SER A 161 -3.81 13.84 13.80
C SER A 161 -4.91 14.88 13.58
N SER A 162 -6.18 14.44 13.51
CA SER A 162 -7.37 15.23 13.17
C SER A 162 -7.49 15.52 11.67
N ASP A 163 -6.79 14.72 10.86
CA ASP A 163 -6.88 14.79 9.42
C ASP A 163 -8.07 14.01 8.92
N TRP A 164 -8.55 14.44 7.76
CA TRP A 164 -9.73 13.85 7.16
C TRP A 164 -9.69 13.95 5.65
N GLY A 165 -10.16 12.90 5.01
CA GLY A 165 -10.24 12.79 3.56
C GLY A 165 -11.60 12.31 3.12
N LEU A 166 -12.03 12.77 1.95
CA LEU A 166 -13.21 12.32 1.23
C LEU A 166 -12.83 12.05 -0.22
N SER A 167 -13.33 10.96 -0.78
CA SER A 167 -13.23 10.68 -2.20
C SER A 167 -14.58 10.31 -2.78
N ALA A 168 -14.78 10.66 -4.04
CA ALA A 168 -15.93 10.28 -4.82
C ALA A 168 -15.47 9.96 -6.24
N SER A 169 -15.85 8.80 -6.76
CA SER A 169 -15.58 8.44 -8.15
C SER A 169 -16.82 7.88 -8.82
N MET A 170 -16.89 8.05 -10.14
CA MET A 170 -17.97 7.52 -10.96
C MET A 170 -17.44 7.12 -12.33
N ALA A 171 -17.81 5.94 -12.82
CA ALA A 171 -17.40 5.47 -14.14
C ALA A 171 -18.62 5.01 -14.97
N ILE A 172 -18.98 5.78 -16.01
CA ILE A 172 -20.11 5.44 -16.90
C ILE A 172 -19.62 5.36 -18.34
N ALA A 173 -19.88 4.23 -18.98
CA ALA A 173 -19.73 4.05 -20.44
C ALA A 173 -18.34 4.46 -20.98
N GLY A 174 -17.27 4.12 -20.26
CA GLY A 174 -15.90 4.43 -20.66
C GLY A 174 -15.46 5.87 -20.35
N PHE A 175 -16.22 6.60 -19.54
CA PHE A 175 -15.83 7.87 -18.94
C PHE A 175 -15.76 7.73 -17.42
N GLY A 176 -14.61 8.05 -16.83
CA GLY A 176 -14.39 8.11 -15.40
C GLY A 176 -14.29 9.56 -14.93
N VAL A 177 -14.81 9.85 -13.74
CA VAL A 177 -14.54 11.07 -12.99
C VAL A 177 -14.19 10.66 -11.56
N SER A 178 -13.14 11.24 -11.01
CA SER A 178 -12.75 11.09 -9.60
C SER A 178 -12.51 12.46 -9.00
N ALA A 179 -12.92 12.62 -7.75
CA ALA A 179 -12.66 13.80 -6.95
C ALA A 179 -12.22 13.38 -5.56
N THR A 180 -11.21 14.06 -5.05
CA THR A 180 -10.69 13.91 -3.70
C THR A 180 -10.71 15.27 -3.02
N PHE A 181 -11.03 15.30 -1.74
CA PHE A 181 -11.08 16.50 -0.93
C PHE A 181 -10.68 16.15 0.50
N GLY A 182 -9.76 16.87 1.10
CA GLY A 182 -9.34 16.58 2.45
C GLY A 182 -8.73 17.75 3.16
N SER A 183 -8.32 17.49 4.39
CA SER A 183 -7.51 18.39 5.20
C SER A 183 -6.39 17.56 5.79
N SER A 184 -5.18 18.04 5.62
CA SER A 184 -4.00 17.53 6.30
C SER A 184 -3.45 18.58 7.27
N SER A 185 -3.05 18.08 8.43
CA SER A 185 -2.34 18.79 9.46
C SER A 185 -0.88 18.70 9.06
N ALA A 186 -0.25 19.87 8.93
CA ALA A 186 1.15 19.90 8.55
C ALA A 186 2.03 19.80 9.78
N ASP A 187 3.15 19.10 9.61
CA ASP A 187 4.32 19.25 10.45
C ASP A 187 4.86 20.69 10.39
N ASP A 188 5.75 21.01 11.33
CA ASP A 188 6.41 22.32 11.39
C ASP A 188 7.09 22.63 10.03
N HIS A 189 6.57 23.66 9.35
CA HIS A 189 7.02 24.20 8.05
C HIS A 189 6.46 23.53 6.78
N GLU A 190 5.48 22.64 6.89
CA GLU A 190 4.73 22.13 5.73
C GLU A 190 3.43 22.92 5.47
N LYS A 191 2.89 22.81 4.25
CA LYS A 191 1.61 23.45 3.88
C LYS A 191 0.48 22.67 4.57
N ALA A 192 -0.06 23.20 5.67
CA ALA A 192 -1.33 22.73 6.21
C ALA A 192 -2.50 23.29 5.38
N GLY A 193 -3.56 22.52 5.24
CA GLY A 193 -4.82 23.06 4.73
C GLY A 193 -5.68 22.08 3.96
N ILE A 194 -6.60 22.66 3.20
CA ILE A 194 -7.52 21.91 2.36
C ILE A 194 -6.83 21.52 1.06
N THR A 195 -6.74 20.23 0.81
CA THR A 195 -6.30 19.65 -0.46
C THR A 195 -7.53 19.22 -1.26
N TYR A 196 -7.46 19.34 -2.58
CA TYR A 196 -8.49 18.80 -3.45
C TYR A 196 -7.93 18.46 -4.80
N SER A 197 -8.45 17.39 -5.40
CA SER A 197 -8.14 17.05 -6.78
C SER A 197 -9.37 16.55 -7.51
N VAL A 198 -9.45 16.83 -8.80
CA VAL A 198 -10.51 16.35 -9.68
C VAL A 198 -9.88 15.89 -10.97
N SER A 199 -10.15 14.64 -11.36
CA SER A 199 -9.70 14.09 -12.63
C SER A 199 -10.84 13.47 -13.40
N ALA A 200 -10.72 13.51 -14.72
CA ALA A 200 -11.61 12.87 -15.66
C ALA A 200 -10.80 12.04 -16.64
N SER A 201 -11.28 10.85 -16.97
CA SER A 201 -10.63 9.95 -17.91
C SER A 201 -11.62 9.35 -18.89
N THR A 202 -11.12 8.96 -20.05
CA THR A 202 -11.89 8.15 -20.99
C THR A 202 -11.02 7.14 -21.69
N SER A 203 -11.59 5.99 -22.04
CA SER A 203 -10.95 5.00 -22.90
C SER A 203 -11.82 4.67 -24.10
N LEU A 204 -11.23 4.71 -25.29
CA LEU A 204 -11.92 4.39 -26.54
C LEU A 204 -10.97 3.71 -27.53
N ASN A 205 -11.28 2.46 -27.89
CA ASN A 205 -10.55 1.68 -28.90
C ASN A 205 -9.04 1.60 -28.66
N GLY A 206 -8.65 1.36 -27.40
CA GLY A 206 -7.26 1.25 -26.99
C GLY A 206 -6.56 2.58 -26.72
N PHE A 207 -7.18 3.73 -26.99
CA PHE A 207 -6.68 5.03 -26.55
C PHE A 207 -7.25 5.40 -25.19
N GLY A 208 -6.40 5.78 -24.25
CA GLY A 208 -6.77 6.44 -23.01
C GLY A 208 -6.43 7.93 -23.04
N LEU A 209 -7.29 8.75 -22.44
CA LEU A 209 -7.06 10.16 -22.17
C LEU A 209 -7.43 10.43 -20.70
N SER A 210 -6.57 11.13 -19.98
CA SER A 210 -6.85 11.66 -18.64
C SER A 210 -6.53 13.15 -18.57
N ILE A 211 -7.32 13.86 -17.78
CA ILE A 211 -7.07 15.24 -17.37
C ILE A 211 -7.35 15.38 -15.89
N GLY A 212 -6.47 16.05 -15.15
CA GLY A 212 -6.57 16.29 -13.72
C GLY A 212 -6.27 17.74 -13.37
N PHE A 213 -6.80 18.18 -12.23
CA PHE A 213 -6.46 19.43 -11.56
C PHE A 213 -6.40 19.15 -10.06
N ASP A 214 -5.52 19.84 -9.37
CA ASP A 214 -5.41 19.81 -7.90
C ASP A 214 -5.66 21.20 -7.29
N GLU A 215 -5.23 21.42 -6.05
CA GLU A 215 -5.44 22.67 -5.33
C GLU A 215 -4.82 23.90 -5.99
N ASP A 216 -3.73 23.71 -6.72
CA ASP A 216 -2.98 24.78 -7.37
C ASP A 216 -3.58 25.12 -8.76
N LEU A 217 -4.62 24.36 -9.20
CA LEU A 217 -5.38 24.53 -10.44
C LEU A 217 -4.54 24.36 -11.71
N GLU A 218 -3.40 23.71 -11.56
CA GLU A 218 -2.48 23.41 -12.63
C GLU A 218 -2.88 22.06 -13.28
N PRO A 219 -2.96 21.98 -14.63
CA PRO A 219 -3.52 20.81 -15.29
C PRO A 219 -2.46 19.73 -15.51
N ALA A 220 -2.78 18.50 -15.09
CA ALA A 220 -2.10 17.29 -15.53
C ALA A 220 -2.88 16.62 -16.67
N ILE A 221 -2.21 16.25 -17.76
CA ILE A 221 -2.82 15.61 -18.94
C ILE A 221 -2.04 14.36 -19.32
N GLY A 222 -2.75 13.23 -19.41
CA GLY A 222 -2.18 11.95 -19.84
C GLY A 222 -2.86 11.40 -21.10
N LEU A 223 -2.08 10.77 -21.97
CA LEU A 223 -2.55 10.03 -23.13
C LEU A 223 -1.83 8.69 -23.19
N ASP A 224 -2.58 7.61 -23.40
CA ASP A 224 -2.02 6.28 -23.64
C ASP A 224 -2.64 5.57 -24.85
N TYR A 225 -1.91 4.59 -25.37
CA TYR A 225 -2.38 3.70 -26.42
C TYR A 225 -1.92 2.26 -26.17
N ASP A 226 -2.87 1.35 -25.94
CA ASP A 226 -2.65 -0.08 -25.71
C ASP A 226 -2.61 -0.88 -27.03
N LEU A 227 -1.51 -1.59 -27.23
CA LEU A 227 -1.23 -2.46 -28.38
C LEU A 227 -1.36 -3.96 -28.05
N GLY A 228 -1.92 -4.32 -26.90
CA GLY A 228 -2.10 -5.71 -26.46
C GLY A 228 -0.85 -6.28 -25.80
N GLY A 229 -0.41 -5.66 -24.70
CA GLY A 229 0.77 -6.04 -23.92
C GLY A 229 1.93 -5.05 -24.01
N LEU A 230 1.82 -4.06 -24.90
CA LEU A 230 2.67 -2.87 -24.95
C LEU A 230 1.78 -1.63 -24.91
N THR A 231 1.97 -0.78 -23.90
CA THR A 231 1.28 0.51 -23.78
C THR A 231 2.26 1.62 -24.08
N LEU A 232 1.94 2.49 -25.03
CA LEU A 232 2.68 3.74 -25.25
C LEU A 232 1.98 4.84 -24.47
N TYR A 233 2.72 5.73 -23.80
CA TYR A 233 2.12 6.82 -23.04
C TYR A 233 2.88 8.13 -23.23
N ALA A 234 2.16 9.23 -23.06
CA ALA A 234 2.69 10.57 -22.98
C ALA A 234 1.91 11.37 -21.92
N GLY A 235 2.63 12.12 -21.10
CA GLY A 235 2.08 12.95 -20.03
C GLY A 235 2.65 14.35 -20.08
N TYR A 236 1.86 15.32 -19.61
CA TYR A 236 2.33 16.64 -19.26
C TYR A 236 1.73 17.03 -17.92
N ASP A 237 2.57 17.47 -17.01
CA ASP A 237 2.20 17.99 -15.71
C ASP A 237 2.64 19.46 -15.63
N ALA A 238 1.69 20.34 -15.31
CA ALA A 238 1.95 21.76 -15.26
C ALA A 238 2.73 22.15 -14.01
N ASP A 239 2.51 21.46 -12.89
CA ASP A 239 3.14 21.66 -11.59
C ASP A 239 4.63 21.36 -11.66
N ASP A 240 4.98 20.28 -12.35
CA ASP A 240 6.37 19.88 -12.57
C ASP A 240 7.04 20.63 -13.74
N GLU A 241 6.30 21.50 -14.44
CA GLU A 241 6.69 22.12 -15.71
C GLU A 241 7.26 21.08 -16.71
N GLY A 242 6.73 19.84 -16.66
CA GLY A 242 7.40 18.64 -17.13
C GLY A 242 6.54 17.79 -18.05
N GLY A 243 7.17 17.19 -19.07
CA GLY A 243 6.51 16.25 -19.95
C GLY A 243 7.27 14.94 -20.03
N GLU A 244 6.54 13.84 -20.05
CA GLU A 244 7.11 12.50 -20.18
C GLU A 244 6.51 11.74 -21.37
N ILE A 245 7.32 10.85 -21.95
CA ILE A 245 6.89 9.92 -23.00
C ILE A 245 7.60 8.61 -22.75
N GLY A 246 6.84 7.51 -22.74
CA GLY A 246 7.40 6.19 -22.46
C GLY A 246 6.57 5.05 -23.02
N ALA A 247 6.98 3.84 -22.65
CA ALA A 247 6.29 2.62 -23.01
C ALA A 247 6.42 1.57 -21.92
N THR A 248 5.33 0.87 -21.63
CA THR A 248 5.26 -0.23 -20.65
C THR A 248 5.01 -1.54 -21.39
N LEU A 249 5.84 -2.55 -21.15
CA LEU A 249 5.70 -3.89 -21.71
C LEU A 249 5.37 -4.87 -20.58
N SER A 250 4.25 -5.60 -20.71
CA SER A 250 3.85 -6.66 -19.77
C SER A 250 4.07 -8.04 -20.38
N PHE A 251 4.59 -8.98 -19.59
CA PHE A 251 4.92 -10.36 -19.99
C PHE A 251 4.29 -11.42 -19.09
#